data_AF-A0A7V5PQ22-F1
#
_entry.id   AF-A0A7V5PQ22-F1
#
_cell.length_a   1.000
_cell.length_b   1.000
_cell.length_c   1.000
_cell.angle_alpha   90.00
_cell.angle_beta   90.00
_cell.angle_gamma   90.00
#
_symmetry.space_group_name_H-M   'P 1'
#
loop_
_entity.id
_entity.type
_entity.pdbx_description
1 polymer ?
#
loop_
_entity_poly.entity_id
_entity_poly.type
_entity_poly.pdbx_seq_one_letter_code
_entity_poly.pdbx_strand_id
1 'polypeptide(L)'
;DTITVQRKLDNGHEVVQGKLPLLMTVIKEAAVPRPFKAKRVMAYKNARTLMELEKMAESNSLLVVDQLKDEFITNNLYIPTITFDDLDVELKRCGLAGSPTKVHKVESVVLGSSEHEKFEPTKEGLGLLIDKLMEDHIFG
;
A
#
# COMPACT_ATOMS: atom_id res chain seq x y z
N ASP A 1 0.18 16.99 24.54
CA ASP A 1 0.12 16.82 23.07
C ASP A 1 -1.06 15.97 22.66
N THR A 2 -2.00 16.59 21.96
CA THR A 2 -3.17 15.92 21.40
C THR A 2 -3.28 16.24 19.91
N ILE A 3 -3.81 15.32 19.14
CA ILE A 3 -4.12 15.50 17.72
C ILE A 3 -5.63 15.40 17.52
N THR A 4 -6.16 16.26 16.63
CA THR A 4 -7.56 16.25 16.24
C THR A 4 -7.65 15.81 14.78
N VAL A 5 -8.51 14.84 14.48
CA VAL A 5 -8.61 14.21 13.15
C VAL A 5 -10.08 14.13 12.73
N GLN A 6 -10.33 14.27 11.43
CA GLN A 6 -11.62 13.95 10.83
C GLN A 6 -11.63 12.48 10.39
N ARG A 7 -12.47 11.67 11.03
CA ARG A 7 -12.68 10.27 10.68
C ARG A 7 -13.87 10.17 9.73
N LYS A 8 -13.64 9.61 8.53
CA LYS A 8 -14.71 9.35 7.55
C LYS A 8 -15.56 8.15 7.99
N LEU A 9 -16.87 8.29 7.87
CA LEU A 9 -17.89 7.25 8.02
C LEU A 9 -18.72 7.16 6.73
N ASP A 10 -19.57 6.15 6.59
CA ASP A 10 -20.39 5.96 5.38
C ASP A 10 -21.33 7.15 5.13
N ASN A 11 -21.96 7.67 6.19
CA ASN A 11 -22.94 8.76 6.12
C ASN A 11 -22.40 10.11 6.66
N GLY A 12 -21.08 10.32 6.70
CA GLY A 12 -20.52 11.60 7.15
C GLY A 12 -19.10 11.51 7.69
N HIS A 13 -18.81 12.36 8.68
CA HIS A 13 -17.51 12.36 9.36
C HIS A 13 -17.67 12.76 10.82
N GLU A 14 -16.74 12.29 11.65
CA GLU A 14 -16.63 12.66 13.05
C GLU A 14 -15.30 13.37 13.30
N VAL A 15 -15.31 14.35 14.21
CA VAL A 15 -14.08 15.02 14.68
C VAL A 15 -13.67 14.38 15.99
N VAL A 16 -12.55 13.66 15.99
CA VAL A 16 -12.03 12.93 17.15
C VAL A 16 -10.72 13.53 17.63
N GLN A 17 -10.50 13.54 18.94
CA GLN A 17 -9.25 13.99 19.55
C GLN A 17 -8.59 12.83 20.30
N GLY A 18 -7.28 12.66 20.10
CA GLY A 18 -6.48 11.62 20.74
C GLY A 18 -5.18 12.16 21.34
N LYS A 19 -4.69 11.51 22.40
CA LYS A 19 -3.40 11.83 23.03
C LYS A 19 -2.28 11.04 22.35
N LEU A 20 -1.12 11.67 22.14
CA LEU A 20 0.06 11.00 21.58
C LEU A 20 0.80 10.16 22.65
N PRO A 21 1.46 9.04 22.27
CA PRO A 21 1.54 8.45 20.93
C PRO A 21 0.28 7.65 20.55
N LEU A 22 -0.11 7.68 19.28
CA LEU A 22 -1.24 6.91 18.76
C LEU A 22 -1.00 6.41 17.33
N LEU A 23 -1.72 5.35 16.95
CA LEU A 23 -1.73 4.80 15.60
C LEU A 23 -2.99 5.27 14.86
N MET A 24 -2.82 5.75 13.62
CA MET A 24 -3.93 6.09 12.73
C MET A 24 -3.68 5.55 11.33
N THR A 25 -4.76 5.16 10.65
CA THR A 25 -4.76 4.82 9.23
C THR A 25 -5.29 6.02 8.44
N VAL A 26 -4.71 6.27 7.26
CA VAL A 26 -5.10 7.38 6.38
C VAL A 26 -5.71 6.81 5.11
N ILE A 27 -6.91 7.27 4.78
CA ILE A 27 -7.63 6.87 3.56
C ILE A 27 -7.04 7.58 2.32
N LYS A 28 -7.23 6.99 1.15
CA LYS A 28 -6.70 7.51 -0.13
C LYS A 28 -7.23 8.93 -0.44
N GLU A 29 -8.46 9.22 -0.05
CA GLU A 29 -9.12 10.51 -0.31
C GLU A 29 -8.61 11.64 0.60
N ALA A 30 -7.84 11.34 1.65
CA ALA A 30 -7.43 12.33 2.63
C ALA A 30 -6.46 13.37 2.06
N ALA A 31 -5.63 13.00 1.08
CA ALA A 31 -4.71 13.92 0.42
C ALA A 31 -4.22 13.38 -0.92
N VAL A 32 -3.93 14.29 -1.86
CA VAL A 32 -3.18 13.95 -3.07
C VAL A 32 -1.68 14.01 -2.76
N PRO A 33 -0.91 12.91 -2.94
CA PRO A 33 0.53 12.94 -2.72
C PRO A 33 1.21 14.00 -3.59
N ARG A 34 2.07 14.81 -2.99
CA ARG A 34 2.83 15.84 -3.71
C ARG A 34 3.73 15.19 -4.78
N PRO A 35 3.93 15.82 -5.95
CA PRO A 35 4.86 15.31 -6.95
C PRO A 35 6.30 15.27 -6.44
N PHE A 36 7.09 14.38 -7.02
CA PHE A 36 8.51 14.25 -6.68
C PHE A 36 9.30 15.49 -7.09
N LYS A 37 10.24 15.92 -6.24
CA LYS A 37 11.17 17.01 -6.59
C LYS A 37 12.32 16.43 -7.41
N ALA A 38 12.48 16.86 -8.67
CA ALA A 38 13.52 16.34 -9.58
C ALA A 38 14.93 16.35 -8.95
N LYS A 39 15.30 17.42 -8.23
CA LYS A 39 16.58 17.50 -7.50
C LYS A 39 16.76 16.38 -6.47
N ARG A 40 15.71 16.01 -5.73
CA ARG A 40 15.77 14.93 -4.73
C ARG A 40 15.81 13.56 -5.40
N VAL A 41 15.04 13.37 -6.48
CA VAL A 41 15.13 12.14 -7.26
C VAL A 41 16.55 11.93 -7.75
N MET A 42 17.19 12.95 -8.33
CA MET A 42 18.57 12.85 -8.80
C MET A 42 19.59 12.66 -7.67
N ALA A 43 19.37 13.25 -6.49
CA ALA A 43 20.24 13.07 -5.34
C ALA A 43 20.20 11.61 -4.83
N TYR A 44 19.01 11.02 -4.70
CA TYR A 44 18.83 9.69 -4.10
C TYR A 44 18.74 8.54 -5.10
N LYS A 45 18.84 8.81 -6.42
CA LYS A 45 18.72 7.76 -7.46
C LYS A 45 19.73 6.62 -7.33
N ASN A 46 20.88 6.91 -6.72
CA ASN A 46 21.97 5.97 -6.54
C ASN A 46 22.05 5.47 -5.08
N ALA A 47 21.01 5.68 -4.28
CA ALA A 47 20.98 5.12 -2.93
C ALA A 47 20.99 3.58 -2.98
N ARG A 48 21.73 2.93 -2.08
CA ARG A 48 21.99 1.48 -2.10
C ARG A 48 21.81 0.84 -0.73
N THR A 49 21.41 -0.42 -0.74
CA THR A 49 21.37 -1.33 0.41
C THR A 49 22.71 -2.05 0.61
N LEU A 50 22.91 -2.69 1.77
CA LEU A 50 24.13 -3.48 2.06
C LEU A 50 24.39 -4.55 0.98
N MET A 51 23.36 -5.31 0.61
CA MET A 51 23.46 -6.37 -0.39
C MET A 51 23.90 -5.86 -1.77
N GLU A 52 23.50 -4.65 -2.15
CA GLU A 52 23.95 -4.05 -3.40
C GLU A 52 25.41 -3.59 -3.33
N LEU A 53 25.87 -3.11 -2.18
CA LEU A 53 27.27 -2.72 -1.97
C LEU A 53 28.20 -3.93 -1.96
N GLU A 54 27.78 -5.04 -1.34
CA GLU A 54 28.50 -6.32 -1.38
C GLU A 54 28.69 -6.81 -2.82
N LYS A 55 27.62 -6.80 -3.61
CA LYS A 55 27.69 -7.15 -5.03
C LYS A 55 28.62 -6.25 -5.84
N MET A 56 28.68 -4.95 -5.51
CA MET A 56 29.62 -4.03 -6.15
C MET A 56 31.07 -4.39 -5.79
N ALA A 57 31.35 -4.74 -4.54
CA ALA A 57 32.66 -5.16 -4.10
C ALA A 57 33.09 -6.51 -4.70
N GLU A 58 32.16 -7.46 -4.86
CA GLU A 58 32.43 -8.73 -5.57
C GLU A 58 32.83 -8.51 -7.03
N SER A 59 32.21 -7.51 -7.69
CA SER A 59 32.50 -7.20 -9.09
C SER A 59 33.82 -6.45 -9.30
N ASN A 60 34.38 -5.85 -8.25
CA ASN A 60 35.61 -5.07 -8.32
C ASN A 60 36.44 -5.26 -7.04
N SER A 61 37.52 -6.03 -7.17
CA SER A 61 38.42 -6.40 -6.05
C SER A 61 39.13 -5.23 -5.37
N LEU A 62 39.07 -4.01 -5.92
CA LEU A 62 39.61 -2.80 -5.30
C LEU A 62 38.62 -2.14 -4.31
N LEU A 63 37.36 -2.58 -4.32
CA LEU A 63 36.33 -2.03 -3.45
C LEU A 63 36.20 -2.84 -2.16
N VAL A 64 36.19 -2.15 -1.03
CA VAL A 64 35.99 -2.75 0.30
C VAL A 64 34.62 -2.35 0.80
N VAL A 65 33.80 -3.34 1.20
CA VAL A 65 32.40 -3.15 1.59
C VAL A 65 32.25 -2.14 2.73
N ASP A 66 33.08 -2.23 3.77
CA ASP A 66 33.00 -1.33 4.93
C ASP A 66 33.26 0.13 4.56
N GLN A 67 34.28 0.39 3.74
CA GLN A 67 34.61 1.74 3.26
C GLN A 67 33.50 2.31 2.38
N LEU A 68 32.95 1.49 1.47
CA LEU A 68 31.81 1.87 0.64
C LEU A 68 30.59 2.20 1.50
N LYS A 69 30.31 1.40 2.52
CA LYS A 69 29.18 1.62 3.42
C LYS A 69 29.32 2.96 4.14
N ASP A 70 30.49 3.25 4.71
CA ASP A 70 30.76 4.51 5.40
C ASP A 70 30.63 5.73 4.47
N GLU A 71 31.08 5.61 3.23
CA GLU A 71 30.91 6.64 2.20
C GLU A 71 29.43 6.89 1.91
N PHE A 72 28.63 5.84 1.72
CA PHE A 72 27.20 5.96 1.43
C PHE A 72 26.41 6.51 2.62
N ILE A 73 26.79 6.18 3.85
CA ILE A 73 26.20 6.76 5.08
C ILE A 73 26.49 8.25 5.12
N THR A 74 27.76 8.65 4.94
CA THR A 74 28.19 10.06 4.95
C THR A 74 27.45 10.89 3.91
N ASN A 75 27.16 10.29 2.74
CA ASN A 75 26.46 10.95 1.65
C ASN A 75 24.92 10.88 1.74
N ASN A 76 24.34 10.29 2.80
CA ASN A 76 22.89 10.03 2.93
C ASN A 76 22.32 9.19 1.77
N LEU A 77 23.11 8.26 1.25
CA LEU A 77 22.73 7.35 0.16
C LEU A 77 22.60 5.90 0.63
N TYR A 78 22.96 5.60 1.88
CA TYR A 78 22.79 4.27 2.43
C TYR A 78 21.33 4.02 2.82
N ILE A 79 20.75 2.92 2.33
CA ILE A 79 19.42 2.43 2.70
C ILE A 79 19.62 1.31 3.73
N PRO A 80 19.32 1.54 5.03
CA PRO A 80 19.49 0.52 6.05
C PRO A 80 18.55 -0.66 5.81
N THR A 81 19.10 -1.86 5.85
CA THR A 81 18.36 -3.13 5.86
C THR A 81 18.30 -3.64 7.29
N ILE A 82 17.11 -4.06 7.71
CA ILE A 82 16.85 -4.59 9.05
C ILE A 82 16.43 -6.05 8.87
N THR A 83 17.05 -6.94 9.63
CA THR A 83 16.77 -8.37 9.68
C THR A 83 16.08 -8.74 11.00
N PHE A 84 15.74 -10.02 11.19
CA PHE A 84 15.16 -10.47 12.45
C PHE A 84 16.11 -10.31 13.63
N ASP A 85 17.42 -10.42 13.41
CA ASP A 85 18.42 -10.30 14.48
C ASP A 85 18.53 -8.87 15.03
N ASP A 86 18.08 -7.88 14.26
CA ASP A 86 18.08 -6.47 14.63
C ASP A 86 16.85 -6.06 15.45
N LEU A 87 15.86 -6.96 15.59
CA LEU A 87 14.56 -6.68 16.20
C LEU A 87 14.24 -7.67 17.31
N ASP A 88 13.65 -7.19 18.40
CA ASP A 88 13.13 -8.04 19.48
C ASP A 88 11.78 -8.64 19.06
N VAL A 89 11.81 -9.67 18.20
CA VAL A 89 10.62 -10.30 17.63
C VAL A 89 10.65 -11.82 17.76
N GLU A 90 9.48 -12.39 18.06
CA GLU A 90 9.32 -13.84 18.11
C GLU A 90 9.14 -14.41 16.69
N LEU A 91 10.15 -15.15 16.20
CA LEU A 91 10.14 -15.73 14.84
C LEU A 91 8.90 -16.59 14.53
N LYS A 92 8.35 -17.28 15.54
CA LYS A 92 7.15 -18.10 15.41
C LYS A 92 5.90 -17.28 15.09
N ARG A 93 5.90 -15.99 15.38
CA ARG A 93 4.81 -15.05 15.12
C ARG A 93 5.00 -14.24 13.84
N CYS A 94 6.07 -14.49 13.08
CA CYS A 94 6.36 -13.79 11.84
C CYS A 94 6.01 -14.63 10.61
N GLY A 95 5.68 -13.94 9.52
CA GLY A 95 5.45 -14.55 8.21
C GLY A 95 4.33 -15.60 8.20
N LEU A 96 4.52 -16.64 7.40
CA LEU A 96 3.54 -17.73 7.25
C LEU A 96 3.34 -18.53 8.55
N ALA A 97 4.41 -18.71 9.33
CA ALA A 97 4.37 -19.50 10.57
C ALA A 97 3.49 -18.83 11.64
N GLY A 98 3.50 -17.50 11.70
CA GLY A 98 2.70 -16.72 12.64
C GLY A 98 1.33 -16.28 12.13
N SER A 99 0.98 -16.56 10.87
CA SER A 99 -0.27 -16.09 10.28
C SER A 99 -1.45 -16.95 10.76
N PRO A 100 -2.48 -16.36 11.40
CA PRO A 100 -3.67 -17.11 11.80
C PRO A 100 -4.53 -17.54 10.60
N THR A 101 -4.40 -16.87 9.45
CA THR A 101 -5.15 -17.17 8.23
C THR A 101 -4.24 -17.71 7.14
N LYS A 102 -4.76 -18.62 6.31
CA LYS A 102 -4.05 -19.19 5.16
C LYS A 102 -4.93 -19.10 3.91
N VAL A 103 -4.39 -18.53 2.84
CA VAL A 103 -5.11 -18.43 1.56
C VAL A 103 -5.26 -19.83 0.97
N HIS A 104 -6.50 -20.28 0.78
CA HIS A 104 -6.79 -21.64 0.30
C HIS A 104 -6.91 -21.73 -1.22
N LYS A 105 -7.57 -20.75 -1.85
CA LYS A 105 -7.78 -20.70 -3.30
C LYS A 105 -7.87 -19.24 -3.72
N VAL A 106 -7.24 -18.91 -4.84
CA VAL A 106 -7.35 -17.60 -5.49
C VAL A 106 -8.09 -17.82 -6.80
N GLU A 107 -9.27 -17.21 -6.92
CA GLU A 107 -10.08 -17.25 -8.14
C GLU A 107 -10.08 -15.87 -8.77
N SER A 108 -9.81 -15.80 -10.07
CA SER A 108 -9.88 -14.56 -10.83
C SER A 108 -11.29 -14.43 -11.42
N VAL A 109 -12.15 -13.65 -10.76
CA VAL A 109 -13.46 -13.31 -11.31
C VAL A 109 -13.27 -12.26 -12.39
N VAL A 110 -13.27 -12.68 -13.65
CA VAL A 110 -13.38 -11.76 -14.78
C VAL A 110 -14.87 -11.50 -14.97
N LEU A 111 -15.33 -10.31 -14.57
CA LEU A 111 -16.65 -9.83 -14.93
C LEU A 111 -16.67 -9.70 -16.47
N GLY A 112 -17.20 -10.73 -17.14
CA GLY A 112 -17.49 -10.65 -18.57
C GLY A 112 -18.45 -9.49 -18.80
N SER A 113 -18.21 -8.71 -19.86
CA SER A 113 -19.10 -7.64 -20.28
C SER A 113 -20.55 -8.13 -20.22
N SER A 114 -21.34 -7.50 -19.35
CA SER A 114 -22.78 -7.71 -19.26
C SER A 114 -23.38 -7.64 -20.65
N GLU A 115 -24.19 -8.62 -21.01
CA GLU A 115 -25.11 -8.48 -22.14
C GLU A 115 -25.89 -7.18 -21.93
N HIS A 116 -25.83 -6.29 -22.92
CA HIS A 116 -26.52 -5.02 -22.85
C HIS A 116 -27.97 -5.28 -23.26
N GLU A 117 -28.88 -5.38 -22.30
CA GLU A 117 -30.30 -5.40 -22.60
C GLU A 117 -30.79 -3.98 -22.89
N LYS A 118 -31.38 -3.78 -24.07
CA LYS A 118 -32.04 -2.53 -24.43
C LYS A 118 -33.52 -2.64 -24.07
N PHE A 119 -34.00 -1.69 -23.28
CA PHE A 119 -35.40 -1.54 -22.97
C PHE A 119 -35.98 -0.37 -23.75
N GLU A 120 -37.12 -0.58 -24.40
CA GLU A 120 -37.83 0.48 -25.11
C GLU A 120 -38.41 1.51 -24.12
N PRO A 121 -38.49 2.80 -24.49
CA PRO A 121 -38.99 3.87 -23.63
C PRO A 121 -40.53 3.86 -23.52
N THR A 122 -41.09 2.72 -23.14
CA THR A 122 -42.52 2.48 -22.92
C THR A 122 -42.76 2.13 -21.45
N LYS A 123 -44.02 2.20 -20.98
CA LYS A 123 -44.36 1.80 -19.60
C LYS A 123 -44.00 0.35 -19.29
N GLU A 124 -44.16 -0.53 -20.28
CA GLU A 124 -43.84 -1.95 -20.17
C GLU A 124 -42.32 -2.17 -20.12
N GLY A 125 -41.55 -1.45 -20.95
CA GLY A 125 -40.09 -1.49 -20.91
C GLY A 125 -39.51 -0.96 -19.59
N LEU A 126 -40.13 0.06 -19.00
CA LEU A 126 -39.79 0.55 -17.66
C LEU A 126 -40.04 -0.48 -16.56
N GLY A 127 -41.14 -1.24 -16.64
CA GLY A 127 -41.43 -2.32 -15.68
C GLY A 127 -40.36 -3.41 -15.73
N LEU A 128 -40.03 -3.88 -16.92
CA LEU A 128 -39.00 -4.90 -17.15
C LEU A 128 -37.62 -4.45 -16.66
N LEU A 129 -37.26 -3.18 -16.87
CA LEU A 129 -36.02 -2.61 -16.34
C LEU A 129 -35.97 -2.64 -14.81
N ILE A 130 -37.07 -2.24 -14.15
CA ILE A 130 -37.15 -2.24 -12.69
C ILE A 130 -37.04 -3.65 -12.13
N ASP A 131 -37.75 -4.62 -12.73
CA ASP A 131 -37.71 -6.02 -12.31
C ASP A 131 -36.28 -6.59 -12.43
N LYS A 132 -35.59 -6.28 -13.54
CA LYS A 132 -34.21 -6.71 -13.77
C LYS A 132 -33.22 -6.12 -12.75
N LEU A 133 -33.37 -4.84 -12.42
CA LEU A 133 -32.51 -4.17 -11.44
C LEU A 133 -32.73 -4.64 -10.00
N MET A 134 -33.93 -5.13 -9.67
CA MET A 134 -34.21 -5.81 -8.41
C MET A 134 -33.60 -7.21 -8.37
N GLU A 135 -33.69 -7.98 -9.46
CA GLU A 135 -33.07 -9.30 -9.60
C GLU A 135 -31.55 -9.24 -9.44
N ASP A 136 -30.91 -8.24 -10.07
CA ASP A 136 -29.46 -8.04 -10.02
C ASP A 136 -28.98 -7.42 -8.69
N HIS A 137 -29.87 -7.21 -7.72
CA HIS A 137 -29.57 -6.57 -6.44
C HIS A 137 -28.88 -5.20 -6.58
N ILE A 138 -29.12 -4.50 -7.69
CA ILE A 138 -28.63 -3.13 -7.92
C ILE A 138 -29.52 -2.15 -7.15
N PHE A 139 -30.82 -2.42 -7.10
CA PHE A 139 -31.75 -1.77 -6.19
C PHE A 139 -32.02 -2.67 -4.98
N GLY A 140 -31.47 -2.26 -3.84
CA GLY A 140 -31.63 -2.87 -2.51
C GLY A 140 -31.13 -1.90 -1.46
#